data_AF-X1KKJ5-F1
#
_entry.id   AF-X1KKJ5-F1
#
_cell.length_a   1.000
_cell.length_b   1.000
_cell.length_c   1.000
_cell.angle_alpha   90.00
_cell.angle_beta   90.00
_cell.angle_gamma   90.00
#
_symmetry.space_group_name_H-M   'P 1'
#
loop_
_entity.id
_entity.type
_entity.pdbx_description
1 polymer ?
#
loop_
_entity_poly.entity_id
_entity_poly.type
_entity_poly.pdbx_seq_one_letter_code
_entity_poly.pdbx_strand_id
1 'polypeptide(L)'
;MTAIADSNSIIRAYLATQATLTGLVGTRIYCPRLPENTTLPAVSFFTRGGTSTPYIPGMPEPSVQFDCWADNPMEARKVYDALYGSLQGIQNIS
;
A
#
# COMPACT_ATOMS: atom_id res chain seq x y z
N MET A 1 13.98 17.84 -15.47
CA MET A 1 13.93 16.38 -15.27
C MET A 1 12.93 16.12 -14.17
N THR A 2 11.67 15.82 -14.51
CA THR A 2 10.63 15.53 -13.52
C THR A 2 11.02 14.22 -12.85
N ALA A 3 11.25 14.23 -11.53
CA ALA A 3 11.56 13.02 -10.79
C ALA A 3 10.46 11.98 -11.04
N ILE A 4 10.83 10.75 -11.35
CA ILE A 4 9.88 9.63 -11.41
C ILE A 4 9.22 9.56 -10.04
N ALA A 5 7.90 9.71 -10.00
CA ALA A 5 7.17 9.72 -8.74
C ALA A 5 7.31 8.34 -8.05
N ASP A 6 7.74 8.34 -6.79
CA ASP A 6 7.89 7.10 -6.03
C ASP A 6 6.50 6.55 -5.69
N SER A 7 6.07 5.51 -6.42
CA SER A 7 4.78 4.85 -6.23
C SER A 7 4.54 4.40 -4.79
N ASN A 8 5.59 3.97 -4.09
CA ASN A 8 5.46 3.55 -2.70
C ASN A 8 5.07 4.72 -1.80
N SER A 9 5.70 5.88 -1.98
CA SER A 9 5.36 7.09 -1.24
C SER A 9 3.92 7.55 -1.48
N ILE A 10 3.45 7.50 -2.74
CA ILE A 10 2.09 7.87 -3.15
C ILE A 10 1.05 6.93 -2.52
N ILE A 11 1.25 5.62 -2.66
CA ILE A 11 0.33 4.61 -2.10
C ILE A 11 0.26 4.75 -0.59
N ARG A 12 1.41 4.94 0.09
CA ARG A 12 1.42 5.12 1.55
C ARG A 12 0.63 6.36 1.97
N ALA A 13 0.85 7.48 1.28
CA ALA A 13 0.14 8.72 1.56
C ALA A 13 -1.37 8.55 1.37
N TYR A 14 -1.78 7.91 0.27
CA TYR A 14 -3.18 7.60 0.02
C TYR A 14 -3.80 6.70 1.09
N LEU A 15 -3.14 5.59 1.44
CA LEU A 15 -3.67 4.66 2.46
C LEU A 15 -3.78 5.32 3.85
N ALA A 16 -2.89 6.26 4.16
CA ALA A 16 -2.94 7.03 5.40
C ALA A 16 -4.14 8.00 5.49
N THR A 17 -4.82 8.31 4.37
CA THR A 17 -6.07 9.10 4.39
C THR A 17 -7.33 8.25 4.52
N GLN A 18 -7.20 6.93 4.48
CA GLN A 18 -8.35 6.02 4.48
C GLN A 18 -8.78 5.71 5.91
N ALA A 19 -9.86 6.35 6.36
CA ALA A 19 -10.36 6.23 7.73
C ALA A 19 -10.72 4.78 8.11
N THR A 20 -11.22 4.00 7.17
CA THR A 20 -11.58 2.58 7.37
C THR A 20 -10.35 1.72 7.66
N LEU A 21 -9.26 1.91 6.92
CA LEU A 21 -8.01 1.19 7.15
C LEU A 21 -7.27 1.70 8.38
N THR A 22 -7.10 3.02 8.51
CA THR A 22 -6.41 3.64 9.65
C THR A 22 -7.15 3.44 10.97
N GLY A 23 -8.47 3.22 10.96
CA GLY A 23 -9.22 2.80 12.14
C GLY A 23 -8.79 1.43 12.69
N LEU A 24 -8.25 0.54 11.85
CA LEU A 24 -7.74 -0.78 12.26
C LEU A 24 -6.26 -0.75 12.60
N VAL A 25 -5.43 -0.19 11.71
CA VAL A 25 -3.96 -0.26 11.83
C VAL A 25 -3.31 1.02 12.34
N GLY A 26 -4.08 2.10 12.54
CA GLY A 26 -3.54 3.41 12.88
C GLY A 26 -2.58 3.91 11.80
N THR A 27 -1.39 4.35 12.24
CA THR A 27 -0.31 4.81 11.35
C THR A 27 0.63 3.68 10.90
N ARG A 28 0.33 2.42 11.21
CA ARG A 28 1.20 1.25 11.01
C ARG A 28 1.13 0.70 9.59
N ILE A 29 1.46 1.55 8.63
CA ILE A 29 1.51 1.25 7.19
C ILE A 29 2.95 1.43 6.72
N TYR A 30 3.63 0.33 6.42
CA TYR A 30 5.08 0.28 6.20
C TYR A 30 5.44 -0.12 4.77
N CYS A 31 6.55 0.42 4.28
CA CYS A 31 7.12 0.10 2.99
C CYS A 31 8.66 0.22 3.07
N PRO A 32 9.45 -0.66 2.42
CA PRO A 32 9.01 -1.85 1.65
C PRO A 32 8.72 -3.07 2.51
N ARG A 33 9.00 -3.01 3.82
CA ARG A 33 8.95 -4.16 4.73
C ARG A 33 8.51 -3.74 6.12
N LEU A 34 7.90 -4.68 6.85
CA LEU A 34 7.49 -4.50 8.23
C LEU A 34 8.74 -4.43 9.15
N PRO A 35 8.87 -3.44 10.03
CA PRO A 35 9.91 -3.43 11.05
C PRO A 35 9.76 -4.60 12.03
N GLU A 36 10.88 -5.09 12.57
CA GLU A 36 10.86 -6.07 13.64
C GLU A 36 10.13 -5.53 14.88
N ASN A 37 9.44 -6.41 15.61
CA ASN A 37 8.68 -6.08 16.83
C ASN A 37 7.59 -5.02 16.64
N THR A 38 7.07 -4.85 15.41
CA THR A 38 5.96 -3.95 15.14
C THR A 38 4.70 -4.40 15.88
N THR A 39 4.03 -3.47 16.56
CA THR A 39 2.72 -3.73 17.15
C THR A 39 1.70 -4.07 16.07
N LEU A 40 0.99 -5.17 16.24
CA LEU A 40 -0.07 -5.61 15.32
C LEU A 40 -1.44 -5.02 15.74
N PRO A 41 -2.39 -4.84 14.81
CA PRO A 41 -2.31 -5.11 13.38
C PRO A 41 -1.58 -4.03 12.57
N ALA A 42 -0.97 -4.43 11.45
CA ALA A 42 -0.19 -3.57 10.56
C ALA A 42 -0.32 -4.01 9.08
N VAL A 43 0.02 -3.11 8.15
CA VAL A 43 0.15 -3.40 6.72
C VAL A 43 1.58 -3.14 6.27
N SER A 44 2.15 -4.07 5.51
CA SER A 44 3.36 -3.80 4.73
C SER A 44 3.09 -3.97 3.25
N PHE A 45 3.80 -3.22 2.41
CA PHE A 45 3.66 -3.35 0.97
C PHE A 45 4.92 -2.90 0.24
N PHE A 46 5.06 -3.34 -1.00
CA PHE A 46 6.10 -2.87 -1.91
C PHE A 46 5.68 -3.05 -3.37
N THR A 47 6.09 -2.11 -4.22
CA THR A 47 5.97 -2.25 -5.67
C THR A 47 6.94 -3.33 -6.16
N ARG A 48 6.40 -4.40 -6.76
CA ARG A 48 7.19 -5.54 -7.29
C ARG A 48 7.81 -5.27 -8.65
N GLY A 49 7.26 -4.33 -9.39
CA GLY A 49 7.59 -4.10 -10.78
C GLY A 49 6.34 -3.68 -11.55
N GLY A 50 6.43 -3.67 -12.88
CA GLY A 50 5.35 -3.21 -13.75
C GLY A 50 5.87 -2.99 -15.17
N THR A 51 4.95 -2.92 -16.13
CA THR A 51 5.31 -2.69 -17.53
C THR A 51 5.95 -1.31 -17.64
N SER A 52 7.17 -1.23 -18.14
CA SER A 52 7.82 0.03 -18.55
C SER A 52 8.17 -0.09 -20.02
N THR A 53 7.77 0.88 -20.83
CA THR A 53 8.12 0.91 -22.25
C THR A 53 9.15 2.03 -22.49
N PRO A 54 10.05 1.89 -23.48
CA PRO A 54 11.04 2.94 -23.78
C PRO A 54 10.42 4.29 -24.15
N TYR A 55 9.14 4.28 -24.54
CA TYR A 55 8.41 5.45 -25.05
C TYR A 55 7.58 6.17 -23.99
N ILE A 56 7.36 5.55 -22.82
CA ILE A 56 6.60 6.13 -21.71
C ILE A 56 7.54 6.17 -20.49
N PRO A 57 8.14 7.32 -20.16
CA PRO A 57 8.95 7.45 -18.96
C PRO A 57 8.07 7.21 -17.72
N GLY A 58 8.30 6.10 -17.02
CA GLY A 58 7.56 5.68 -15.82
C GLY A 58 7.19 4.20 -15.83
N MET A 59 6.50 3.78 -14.76
CA MET A 59 5.86 2.46 -14.64
C MET A 59 4.34 2.67 -14.73
N PRO A 60 3.76 2.72 -15.95
CA PRO A 60 2.33 2.97 -16.17
C PRO A 60 1.42 1.93 -15.51
N GLU A 61 1.90 0.69 -15.35
CA GLU A 61 1.14 -0.42 -14.77
C GLU A 61 1.90 -1.04 -13.59
N PRO A 62 2.00 -0.36 -12.43
CA PRO A 62 2.71 -0.89 -11.29
C PRO A 62 1.94 -2.07 -10.67
N SER A 63 2.63 -3.19 -10.46
CA SER A 63 2.18 -4.31 -9.65
C SER A 63 2.67 -4.13 -8.22
N VAL A 64 1.74 -4.09 -7.27
CA VAL A 64 2.03 -3.87 -5.85
C VAL A 64 1.60 -5.10 -5.07
N GLN A 65 2.47 -5.58 -4.19
CA GLN A 65 2.13 -6.63 -3.23
C GLN A 65 1.86 -6.00 -1.87
N PHE A 66 0.80 -6.48 -1.21
CA PHE A 66 0.42 -6.11 0.14
C PHE A 66 0.42 -7.34 1.04
N ASP A 67 0.96 -7.19 2.24
CA ASP A 67 0.90 -8.17 3.30
C ASP A 67 0.17 -7.56 4.51
N CYS A 68 -0.87 -8.23 5.01
CA CYS A 68 -1.67 -7.79 6.16
C CYS A 68 -1.30 -8.64 7.38
N TRP A 69 -0.87 -7.98 8.46
CA TRP A 69 -0.35 -8.62 9.66
C TRP A 69 -1.31 -8.38 10.85
N ALA A 70 -1.57 -9.45 11.60
CA ALA A 70 -2.32 -9.42 12.87
C ALA A 70 -1.93 -10.62 13.74
N ASP A 71 -2.31 -10.60 15.03
CA ASP A 71 -2.04 -11.72 15.96
C ASP A 71 -2.83 -12.99 15.61
N ASN A 72 -3.91 -12.85 14.82
CA ASN A 72 -4.70 -13.98 14.36
C ASN A 72 -5.15 -13.79 12.90
N PRO A 73 -5.40 -14.89 12.16
CA PRO A 73 -5.78 -14.82 10.75
C PRO A 73 -7.10 -14.10 10.48
N MET A 74 -8.06 -14.14 11.42
CA MET A 74 -9.36 -13.48 11.24
C MET A 74 -9.22 -11.96 11.27
N GLU A 75 -8.37 -11.41 12.13
CA GLU A 75 -8.08 -9.99 12.16
C GLU A 75 -7.23 -9.55 10.98
N ALA A 76 -6.25 -10.35 10.56
CA ALA A 76 -5.50 -10.10 9.33
C ALA A 76 -6.45 -10.01 8.12
N ARG A 77 -7.49 -10.86 8.10
CA ARG A 77 -8.51 -10.82 7.06
C ARG A 77 -9.36 -9.54 7.09
N LYS A 78 -9.74 -9.05 8.28
CA LYS A 78 -10.45 -7.76 8.41
C LYS A 78 -9.60 -6.60 7.87
N VAL A 79 -8.30 -6.60 8.17
CA VAL A 79 -7.36 -5.61 7.63
C VAL A 79 -7.29 -5.71 6.11
N TYR A 80 -7.21 -6.93 5.56
CA TYR A 80 -7.26 -7.16 4.11
C TYR A 80 -8.54 -6.62 3.48
N ASP A 81 -9.71 -6.89 4.06
CA ASP A 81 -10.98 -6.44 3.47
C ASP A 81 -11.09 -4.90 3.50
N ALA A 82 -10.62 -4.26 4.58
CA ALA A 82 -10.54 -2.80 4.68
C ALA A 82 -9.54 -2.19 3.67
N LEU A 83 -8.37 -2.82 3.50
CA LEU A 83 -7.36 -2.43 2.51
C LEU A 83 -7.90 -2.58 1.09
N TYR A 84 -8.49 -3.73 0.77
CA TYR A 84 -9.07 -4.01 -0.53
C TYR A 84 -10.16 -3.00 -0.87
N GLY A 85 -11.07 -2.72 0.06
CA GLY A 85 -12.10 -1.70 -0.08
C GLY A 85 -11.53 -0.29 -0.26
N SER A 86 -10.46 0.04 0.47
CA SER A 86 -9.76 1.32 0.33
C SER A 86 -9.09 1.50 -1.03
N LEU A 87 -8.71 0.42 -1.70
CA LEU A 87 -8.13 0.46 -3.04
C LEU A 87 -9.18 0.45 -4.16
N GLN A 88 -10.44 0.13 -3.85
CA GLN A 88 -11.52 0.22 -4.83
C GLN A 88 -11.75 1.70 -5.20
N GLY A 89 -11.61 2.02 -6.49
CA GLY A 89 -11.84 3.37 -6.99
C GLY A 89 -10.66 4.32 -6.84
N ILE A 90 -9.46 3.83 -6.50
CA ILE A 90 -8.24 4.63 -6.68
C ILE A 90 -8.07 4.90 -8.19
N GLN A 91 -8.32 6.15 -8.58
CA GLN A 91 -7.99 6.65 -9.91
C GLN A 91 -6.65 7.36 -9.82
N ASN A 92 -5.90 7.41 -10.91
CA ASN A 92 -4.68 8.22 -11.00
C ASN A 92 -5.09 9.69 -10.85
N ILE A 93 -5.10 10.20 -9.62
CA ILE A 93 -5.39 11.61 -9.33
C ILE A 93 -4.13 12.37 -9.73
N SER A 94 -4.13 12.81 -11.00
CA SER A 94 -3.14 13.70 -11.60
C SER A 94 -3.12 15.07 -10.95
#